data_AF-A0A1U7I853-F1
#
_entry.id   AF-A0A1U7I853-F1
#
_cell.length_a   1.000
_cell.length_b   1.000
_cell.length_c   1.000
_cell.angle_alpha   90.00
_cell.angle_beta   90.00
_cell.angle_gamma   90.00
#
_symmetry.space_group_name_H-M   'P 1'
#
loop_
_entity.id
_entity.type
_entity.pdbx_description
1 polymer ?
#
loop_
_entity_poly.entity_id
_entity_poly.type
_entity_poly.pdbx_seq_one_letter_code
_entity_poly.pdbx_strand_id
1 'polypeptide(L)'
;MTASGEWVGISANIPADSEDCGQMAIYNSEQIFVNQYQPENEATANLVDRLQQISQDLDFFEPEIFGFYTDKGWTVRVGATREFMIHSLLEAIGFARTFPVCKMFHEEEYYDEEELSDAQIYLVLDEILSANISNLRTYMFGMTVSYVFYIVGQTSSSDWAGVTSLAAWA
;
A
#
# COMPACT_ATOMS: atom_id res chain seq x y z
N MET A 1 -2.54 20.88 0.40
CA MET A 1 -3.51 21.30 -0.62
C MET A 1 -3.01 22.58 -1.25
N THR A 2 -2.85 22.59 -2.58
CA THR A 2 -2.51 23.77 -3.37
C THR A 2 -3.70 24.72 -3.42
N ALA A 3 -3.49 25.94 -3.93
CA ALA A 3 -4.58 26.89 -4.16
C ALA A 3 -5.59 26.40 -5.21
N SER A 4 -5.21 25.44 -6.06
CA SER A 4 -6.06 24.79 -7.06
C SER A 4 -6.82 23.57 -6.52
N GLY A 5 -6.64 23.20 -5.25
CA GLY A 5 -7.37 22.10 -4.60
C GLY A 5 -6.69 20.73 -4.66
N GLU A 6 -5.63 20.59 -5.47
CA GLU A 6 -4.83 19.37 -5.54
C GLU A 6 -3.93 19.22 -4.30
N TRP A 7 -3.51 18.00 -4.03
CA TRP A 7 -2.54 17.68 -3.00
C TRP A 7 -1.21 17.38 -3.65
N VAL A 8 -0.13 17.86 -3.03
CA VAL A 8 1.25 17.55 -3.44
C VAL A 8 1.99 17.09 -2.20
N GLY A 9 2.73 16.00 -2.33
CA GLY A 9 3.51 15.43 -1.25
C GLY A 9 4.82 14.85 -1.77
N ILE A 10 5.76 14.63 -0.86
CA ILE A 10 7.04 14.00 -1.13
C ILE A 10 7.13 12.78 -0.25
N SER A 11 7.49 11.65 -0.82
CA SER A 11 7.73 10.41 -0.09
C SER A 11 9.15 9.93 -0.32
N ALA A 12 9.68 9.20 0.66
CA ALA A 12 10.85 8.37 0.43
C ALA A 12 10.52 7.37 -0.68
N ASN A 13 11.46 7.14 -1.59
CA ASN A 13 11.43 6.02 -2.51
C ASN A 13 12.50 5.04 -2.03
N ILE A 14 12.06 3.95 -1.41
CA ILE A 14 12.92 2.86 -0.99
C ILE A 14 12.55 1.68 -1.90
N PRO A 15 13.51 1.11 -2.64
CA PRO A 15 13.25 -0.11 -3.37
C PRO A 15 12.93 -1.20 -2.35
N ALA A 16 11.66 -1.59 -2.25
CA ALA A 16 11.31 -2.86 -1.65
C ALA A 16 11.53 -3.94 -2.70
N ASP A 17 11.96 -5.13 -2.27
CA ASP A 17 12.11 -6.32 -3.12
C ASP A 17 10.76 -6.66 -3.79
N SER A 18 10.45 -5.96 -4.88
CA SER A 18 9.43 -6.33 -5.85
C SER A 18 10.04 -6.67 -7.20
N GLU A 19 11.37 -6.66 -7.28
CA GLU A 19 12.13 -7.17 -8.41
C GLU A 19 12.60 -8.60 -8.09
N ASP A 20 12.03 -9.56 -8.82
CA ASP A 20 12.45 -10.97 -8.97
C ASP A 20 12.36 -11.95 -7.78
N CYS A 21 11.19 -12.57 -7.58
CA CYS A 21 11.14 -14.04 -7.42
C CYS A 21 11.13 -14.69 -8.81
N GLY A 22 12.23 -14.50 -9.54
CA GLY A 22 12.57 -15.31 -10.69
C GLY A 22 13.00 -16.70 -10.24
N GLN A 23 12.21 -17.71 -10.62
CA GLN A 23 12.42 -19.17 -10.64
C GLN A 23 11.46 -20.03 -9.81
N MET A 24 10.64 -19.45 -8.92
CA MET A 24 9.51 -20.17 -8.32
C MET A 24 8.12 -19.56 -8.57
N ALA A 25 8.05 -18.48 -9.37
CA ALA A 25 6.88 -18.13 -10.18
C ALA A 25 5.51 -18.27 -9.50
N ILE A 26 5.25 -17.50 -8.44
CA ILE A 26 3.90 -16.96 -8.20
C ILE A 26 4.06 -15.50 -7.76
N TYR A 27 4.06 -14.60 -8.74
CA TYR A 27 3.56 -13.25 -8.54
C TYR A 27 2.37 -13.10 -9.47
N ASN A 28 1.17 -13.08 -8.89
CA ASN A 28 -0.01 -12.71 -9.66
C ASN A 28 0.22 -11.32 -10.24
N SER A 29 0.04 -11.22 -11.55
CA SER A 29 0.17 -10.05 -12.42
C SER A 29 -0.85 -8.95 -12.11
N GLU A 30 -1.27 -8.80 -10.86
CA GLU A 30 -2.22 -7.80 -10.39
C GLU A 30 -1.53 -6.91 -9.36
N GLN A 31 -0.41 -6.27 -9.75
CA GLN A 31 0.10 -5.15 -8.99
C GLN A 31 -0.99 -4.06 -8.96
N ILE A 32 -1.73 -3.98 -7.86
CA ILE A 32 -2.71 -2.93 -7.59
C ILE A 32 -1.94 -1.67 -7.19
N PHE A 33 -1.15 -1.13 -8.10
CA PHE A 33 -0.56 0.18 -7.92
C PHE A 33 -1.65 1.24 -8.07
N VAL A 34 -1.66 2.22 -7.17
CA VAL A 34 -2.49 3.41 -7.34
C VAL A 34 -1.96 4.15 -8.57
N ASN A 35 -2.79 4.21 -9.62
CA ASN A 35 -2.47 4.95 -10.84
C ASN A 35 -1.98 6.36 -10.48
N GLN A 36 -0.79 6.75 -10.95
CA GLN A 36 -0.23 8.06 -10.64
C GLN A 36 -1.13 9.17 -11.17
N TYR A 37 -1.62 10.02 -10.27
CA TYR A 37 -2.39 11.18 -10.64
C TYR A 37 -1.47 12.27 -11.19
N GLN A 38 -1.86 12.85 -12.32
CA GLN A 38 -1.10 13.91 -12.99
C GLN A 38 -1.67 15.27 -12.61
N PRO A 39 -0.83 16.32 -12.47
CA PRO A 39 -1.32 17.68 -12.28
C PRO A 39 -2.32 18.10 -13.37
N GLU A 40 -3.47 18.63 -12.95
CA GLU A 40 -4.49 19.15 -13.88
C GLU A 40 -4.28 20.64 -14.22
N ASN A 41 -3.39 21.34 -13.52
CA ASN A 41 -3.09 22.75 -13.80
C ASN A 41 -1.60 23.09 -13.73
N GLU A 42 -1.25 24.18 -14.43
CA GLU A 42 0.12 24.67 -14.59
C GLU A 42 0.77 25.07 -13.26
N ALA A 43 0.00 25.60 -12.30
CA ALA A 43 0.54 25.99 -11.01
C ALA A 43 1.02 24.77 -10.20
N THR A 44 0.24 23.70 -10.18
CA THR A 44 0.63 22.43 -9.55
C THR A 44 1.76 21.76 -10.32
N ALA A 45 1.72 21.74 -11.65
CA ALA A 45 2.80 21.18 -12.48
C ALA A 45 4.15 21.87 -12.19
N ASN A 46 4.17 23.21 -12.20
CA ASN A 46 5.36 23.98 -11.87
C ASN A 46 5.87 23.72 -10.44
N LEU A 47 4.96 23.51 -9.48
CA LEU A 47 5.33 23.16 -8.11
C LEU A 47 5.98 21.77 -8.06
N VAL A 48 5.39 20.79 -8.75
CA VAL A 48 5.90 19.42 -8.82
C VAL A 48 7.30 19.40 -9.42
N ASP A 49 7.51 20.05 -10.57
CA ASP A 49 8.81 20.11 -11.23
C ASP A 49 9.90 20.68 -10.32
N ARG A 50 9.58 21.77 -9.60
CA ARG A 50 10.51 22.41 -8.65
C ARG A 50 10.82 21.51 -7.46
N LEU A 51 9.81 20.87 -6.89
CA LEU A 51 10.01 19.95 -5.77
C LEU A 51 10.81 18.73 -6.20
N GLN A 52 10.59 18.25 -7.42
CA GLN A 52 11.29 17.09 -7.95
C GLN A 52 12.77 17.38 -8.17
N GLN A 53 13.11 18.58 -8.66
CA GLN A 53 14.50 19.05 -8.72
C GLN A 53 15.13 19.13 -7.32
N ILE A 54 14.47 19.79 -6.36
CA ILE A 54 14.99 19.91 -4.98
C ILE A 54 15.20 18.52 -4.36
N SER A 55 14.29 17.58 -4.65
CA SER A 55 14.32 16.24 -4.07
C SER A 55 15.50 15.38 -4.53
N GLN A 56 16.13 15.71 -5.65
CA GLN A 56 17.34 15.04 -6.13
C GLN A 56 18.57 15.38 -5.28
N ASP A 57 18.57 16.56 -4.64
CA ASP A 57 19.67 17.03 -3.78
C ASP A 57 19.45 16.69 -2.30
N LEU A 58 18.32 16.07 -1.94
CA LEU A 58 18.03 15.70 -0.56
C LEU A 58 18.76 14.43 -0.16
N ASP A 59 19.62 14.54 0.85
CA ASP A 59 20.23 13.38 1.49
C ASP A 59 19.15 12.47 2.08
N PHE A 60 19.32 11.17 1.84
CA PHE A 60 18.45 10.15 2.42
C PHE A 60 19.02 9.71 3.77
N PHE A 61 18.32 10.03 4.87
CA PHE A 61 18.67 9.51 6.18
C PHE A 61 18.16 8.07 6.32
N GLU A 62 19.09 7.12 6.31
CA GLU A 62 18.81 5.71 6.61
C GLU A 62 19.13 5.44 8.09
N PRO A 63 18.13 5.12 8.93
CA PRO A 63 18.41 4.47 10.20
C PRO A 63 19.13 3.15 9.92
N GLU A 64 20.25 2.88 10.59
CA GLU A 64 21.15 1.70 10.40
C GLU A 64 20.45 0.32 10.39
N ILE A 65 19.16 0.28 10.73
CA ILE A 65 18.29 -0.90 10.80
C ILE A 65 17.94 -1.45 9.40
N PHE A 66 18.04 -0.64 8.35
CA PHE A 66 17.45 -0.96 7.03
C PHE A 66 18.43 -1.50 5.97
N GLY A 67 19.71 -1.70 6.31
CA GLY A 67 20.64 -2.53 5.53
C GLY A 67 20.66 -2.30 4.00
N PHE A 68 21.54 -1.40 3.54
CA PHE A 68 22.13 -1.39 2.19
C PHE A 68 21.20 -1.29 0.95
N TYR A 69 20.12 -0.51 0.98
CA TYR A 69 19.48 -0.14 -0.30
C TYR A 69 20.37 0.81 -1.13
N THR A 70 20.60 0.46 -2.39
CA THR A 70 21.46 1.22 -3.32
C THR A 70 20.72 2.32 -4.08
N ASP A 71 19.39 2.21 -4.21
CA ASP A 71 18.57 3.10 -5.05
C ASP A 71 17.55 3.90 -4.22
N LYS A 72 18.02 4.49 -3.12
CA LYS A 72 17.23 5.35 -2.25
C LYS A 72 17.06 6.73 -2.87
N GLY A 73 15.87 7.30 -2.72
CA GLY A 73 15.64 8.67 -3.12
C GLY A 73 14.33 9.21 -2.62
N TRP A 74 13.84 10.21 -3.33
CA TRP A 74 12.59 10.89 -3.04
C TRP A 74 11.72 10.90 -4.28
N THR A 75 10.41 10.82 -4.07
CA THR A 75 9.44 10.91 -5.16
C THR A 75 8.36 11.90 -4.78
N VAL A 76 8.06 12.80 -5.72
CA VAL A 76 6.95 13.74 -5.60
C VAL A 76 5.69 13.07 -6.13
N ARG A 77 4.58 13.20 -5.39
CA ARG A 77 3.26 12.69 -5.76
C ARG A 77 2.24 13.82 -5.81
N VAL A 78 1.22 13.63 -6.62
CA VAL A 78 0.06 14.52 -6.74
C VAL A 78 -1.19 13.70 -6.47
N GLY A 79 -2.24 14.34 -5.96
CA GLY A 79 -3.50 13.66 -5.67
C GLY A 79 -4.69 14.59 -5.73
N ALA A 80 -5.78 14.12 -6.34
CA ALA A 80 -7.06 14.83 -6.40
C ALA A 80 -7.71 14.99 -5.02
N THR A 81 -7.50 14.04 -4.11
CA THR A 81 -8.04 14.07 -2.75
C THR A 81 -6.96 13.81 -1.71
N ARG A 82 -7.27 14.14 -0.45
CA ARG A 82 -6.39 13.89 0.68
C ARG A 82 -6.12 12.39 0.85
N GLU A 83 -7.16 11.57 0.76
CA GLU A 83 -7.09 10.12 0.93
C GLU A 83 -6.22 9.50 -0.15
N PHE A 84 -6.43 9.91 -1.41
CA PHE A 84 -5.61 9.47 -2.53
C PHE A 84 -4.13 9.84 -2.32
N MET A 85 -3.85 11.07 -1.88
CA MET A 85 -2.48 11.51 -1.58
C MET A 85 -1.82 10.64 -0.51
N ILE A 86 -2.51 10.36 0.60
CA ILE A 86 -1.97 9.51 1.67
C ILE A 86 -1.62 8.13 1.13
N HIS A 87 -2.52 7.52 0.36
CA HIS A 87 -2.28 6.20 -0.22
C HIS A 87 -1.12 6.21 -1.22
N SER A 88 -1.05 7.22 -2.09
CA SER A 88 0.03 7.36 -3.08
C SER A 88 1.40 7.58 -2.42
N LEU A 89 1.44 8.31 -1.31
CA LEU A 89 2.67 8.51 -0.54
C LEU A 89 3.12 7.24 0.15
N LEU A 90 2.20 6.47 0.75
CA LEU A 90 2.53 5.19 1.38
C LEU A 90 3.09 4.21 0.35
N GLU A 91 2.43 4.07 -0.79
CA GLU A 91 2.87 3.18 -1.88
C GLU A 91 4.25 3.55 -2.43
N ALA A 92 4.56 4.84 -2.54
CA ALA A 92 5.86 5.31 -2.99
C ALA A 92 7.04 4.85 -2.10
N ILE A 93 6.79 4.47 -0.85
CA ILE A 93 7.81 4.00 0.10
C ILE A 93 8.24 2.55 -0.20
N GLY A 94 7.44 1.79 -0.94
CA GLY A 94 7.75 0.40 -1.30
C GLY A 94 7.43 -0.64 -0.23
N PHE A 95 7.71 -0.36 1.05
CA PHE A 95 7.41 -1.27 2.18
C PHE A 95 6.00 -1.09 2.78
N ALA A 96 5.31 0.00 2.43
CA ALA A 96 3.93 0.26 2.83
C ALA A 96 3.04 0.24 1.59
N ARG A 97 1.96 -0.54 1.61
CA ARG A 97 1.02 -0.63 0.49
C ARG A 97 -0.41 -0.53 0.99
N THR A 98 -1.29 -0.01 0.15
CA THR A 98 -2.71 0.02 0.43
C THR A 98 -3.52 -0.32 -0.80
N PHE A 99 -4.52 -1.16 -0.64
CA PHE A 99 -5.38 -1.63 -1.71
C PHE A 99 -6.79 -1.88 -1.16
N PRO A 100 -7.82 -1.91 -2.04
CA PRO A 100 -9.14 -2.39 -1.66
C PRO A 100 -9.06 -3.77 -1.01
N VAL A 101 -9.94 -4.08 -0.06
CA VAL A 101 -9.95 -5.41 0.55
C VAL A 101 -10.24 -6.47 -0.51
N CYS A 102 -9.30 -7.41 -0.66
CA CYS A 102 -9.52 -8.70 -1.29
C CYS A 102 -10.08 -9.66 -0.23
N LYS A 103 -10.88 -10.64 -0.63
CA LYS A 103 -11.29 -11.72 0.29
C LYS A 103 -10.03 -12.35 0.87
N MET A 104 -10.01 -12.59 2.18
CA MET A 104 -8.91 -13.32 2.80
C MET A 104 -8.88 -14.79 2.35
N PHE A 105 -10.05 -15.32 1.96
CA PHE A 105 -10.17 -16.67 1.44
C PHE A 105 -10.59 -16.68 -0.04
N HIS A 106 -9.88 -17.48 -0.84
CA HIS A 106 -10.19 -17.74 -2.23
C HIS A 106 -10.58 -19.22 -2.41
N GLU A 107 -11.88 -19.47 -2.62
CA GLU A 107 -12.43 -20.83 -2.84
C GLU A 107 -11.79 -21.59 -4.03
N GLU A 108 -11.14 -20.86 -4.94
CA GLU A 108 -10.53 -21.40 -6.15
C GLU A 108 -9.13 -22.00 -5.91
N GLU A 109 -8.56 -21.84 -4.72
CA GLU A 109 -7.29 -22.45 -4.34
C GLU A 109 -7.54 -23.91 -3.90
N TYR A 110 -6.77 -24.85 -4.49
CA TYR A 110 -6.95 -26.28 -4.33
C TYR A 110 -6.52 -26.77 -2.94
N TYR A 111 -7.38 -26.56 -1.94
CA TYR A 111 -7.17 -27.00 -0.56
C TYR A 111 -7.67 -28.43 -0.32
N ASP A 112 -6.98 -29.19 0.54
CA ASP A 112 -7.49 -30.47 1.04
C ASP A 112 -8.62 -30.29 2.08
N GLU A 113 -9.27 -31.38 2.52
CA GLU A 113 -10.41 -31.29 3.45
C GLU A 113 -10.05 -30.67 4.81
N GLU A 114 -8.79 -30.76 5.26
CA GLU A 114 -8.33 -30.19 6.52
C GLU A 114 -8.13 -28.68 6.37
N GLU A 115 -7.47 -28.26 5.28
CA GLU A 115 -7.30 -26.85 4.92
C GLU A 115 -8.63 -26.12 4.64
N LEU A 116 -9.63 -26.82 4.10
CA LEU A 116 -10.99 -26.29 3.92
C LEU A 116 -11.71 -26.01 5.24
N SER A 117 -11.37 -26.72 6.31
CA SER A 117 -11.97 -26.47 7.64
C SER A 117 -11.38 -25.23 8.30
N ASP A 118 -10.08 -25.01 8.15
CA ASP A 118 -9.40 -23.80 8.60
C ASP A 118 -9.80 -22.58 7.76
N ALA A 119 -10.04 -22.78 6.46
CA ALA A 119 -10.56 -21.75 5.55
C ALA A 119 -11.92 -21.16 5.96
N GLN A 120 -12.80 -21.96 6.55
CA GLN A 120 -14.15 -21.52 6.92
C GLN A 120 -14.13 -20.35 7.91
N ILE A 121 -13.13 -20.26 8.78
CA ILE A 121 -13.04 -19.16 9.74
C ILE A 121 -12.76 -17.82 9.04
N TYR A 122 -11.99 -17.84 7.94
CA TYR A 122 -11.69 -16.66 7.14
C TYR A 122 -12.91 -16.20 6.34
N LEU A 123 -13.72 -17.13 5.83
CA LEU A 123 -15.01 -16.80 5.21
C LEU A 123 -15.95 -16.08 6.17
N VAL A 124 -16.11 -16.60 7.39
CA VAL A 124 -16.93 -15.97 8.43
C VAL A 124 -16.39 -14.58 8.78
N LEU A 125 -15.08 -14.43 8.86
CA LEU A 125 -14.45 -13.13 9.12
C LEU A 125 -14.73 -12.12 7.98
N ASP A 126 -14.57 -12.54 6.73
CA ASP A 126 -14.85 -11.71 5.55
C ASP A 126 -16.32 -11.24 5.53
N GLU A 127 -17.26 -12.12 5.87
CA GLU A 127 -18.68 -11.79 5.99
C GLU A 127 -18.95 -10.77 7.11
N ILE A 128 -18.37 -10.99 8.30
CA ILE A 128 -18.53 -10.08 9.44
C ILE A 128 -17.98 -8.69 9.10
N LEU A 129 -16.78 -8.62 8.53
CA LEU A 129 -16.17 -7.35 8.14
C LEU A 129 -17.04 -6.63 7.10
N SER A 130 -17.44 -7.35 6.04
CA SER A 130 -18.23 -6.75 4.95
C SER A 130 -19.63 -6.31 5.37
N ALA A 131 -20.24 -6.98 6.35
CA ALA A 131 -21.58 -6.64 6.84
C ALA A 131 -21.58 -5.46 7.83
N ASN A 132 -20.49 -5.25 8.58
CA ASN A 132 -20.47 -4.31 9.70
C ASN A 132 -19.54 -3.11 9.48
N ILE A 133 -18.60 -3.20 8.54
CA ILE A 133 -17.56 -2.21 8.32
C ILE A 133 -17.61 -1.73 6.88
N SER A 134 -17.76 -0.43 6.71
CA SER A 134 -17.75 0.26 5.42
C SER A 134 -16.36 0.81 5.10
N ASN A 135 -16.12 1.16 3.82
CA ASN A 135 -14.84 1.74 3.38
C ASN A 135 -13.61 0.91 3.76
N LEU A 136 -13.78 -0.41 3.78
CA LEU A 136 -12.72 -1.36 4.10
C LEU A 136 -11.52 -1.20 3.16
N ARG A 137 -10.32 -1.11 3.75
CA ARG A 137 -9.04 -1.12 3.05
C ARG A 137 -8.04 -2.01 3.74
N THR A 138 -7.17 -2.62 2.92
CA THR A 138 -5.99 -3.31 3.41
C THR A 138 -4.81 -2.36 3.42
N TYR A 139 -4.04 -2.38 4.51
CA TYR A 139 -2.75 -1.75 4.64
C TYR A 139 -1.72 -2.84 4.93
N MET A 140 -0.71 -2.96 4.09
CA MET A 140 0.36 -3.92 4.25
C MET A 140 1.65 -3.17 4.55
N PHE A 141 2.31 -3.50 5.66
CA PHE A 141 3.59 -2.95 6.07
C PHE A 141 4.57 -4.08 6.26
N GLY A 142 5.64 -4.10 5.47
CA GLY A 142 6.60 -5.18 5.58
C GLY A 142 7.72 -5.06 4.57
N MET A 143 8.76 -5.81 4.85
CA MET A 143 9.95 -5.86 4.01
C MET A 143 10.35 -7.32 3.80
N THR A 144 10.87 -7.59 2.60
CA THR A 144 11.48 -8.87 2.23
C THR A 144 10.50 -10.04 2.43
N VAL A 145 10.60 -10.79 3.52
CA VAL A 145 9.81 -12.00 3.77
C VAL A 145 8.76 -11.84 4.86
N SER A 146 8.57 -10.67 5.49
CA SER A 146 7.59 -10.51 6.58
C SER A 146 6.77 -9.25 6.45
N TYR A 147 5.45 -9.42 6.57
CA TYR A 147 4.45 -8.40 6.35
C TYR A 147 3.41 -8.44 7.45
N VAL A 148 3.09 -7.27 8.00
CA VAL A 148 1.92 -7.05 8.83
C VAL A 148 0.85 -6.46 7.94
N PHE A 149 -0.32 -7.10 7.88
CA PHE A 149 -1.48 -6.53 7.21
C PHE A 149 -2.52 -6.09 8.23
N TYR A 150 -3.19 -5.00 7.89
CA TYR A 150 -4.31 -4.42 8.62
C TYR A 150 -5.47 -4.30 7.65
N ILE A 151 -6.62 -4.86 8.00
CA ILE A 151 -7.87 -4.61 7.29
C ILE A 151 -8.70 -3.68 8.16
N VAL A 152 -8.88 -2.44 7.72
CA VAL A 152 -9.44 -1.37 8.54
C VAL A 152 -10.51 -0.63 7.74
N GLY A 153 -11.60 -0.27 8.41
CA GLY A 153 -12.66 0.57 7.85
C GLY A 153 -13.47 1.25 8.93
N GLN A 154 -14.67 1.70 8.57
CA GLN A 154 -15.54 2.51 9.43
C GLN A 154 -16.80 1.76 9.82
N THR A 155 -17.10 1.73 11.13
CA THR A 155 -18.36 1.24 11.67
C THR A 155 -19.52 2.18 11.34
N SER A 156 -20.75 1.75 11.57
CA SER A 156 -21.94 2.61 11.45
C SER A 156 -21.95 3.81 12.42
N SER A 157 -21.20 3.74 13.53
CA SER A 157 -20.96 4.85 14.45
C SER A 157 -19.86 5.81 14.00
N SER A 158 -19.25 5.59 12.82
CA SER A 158 -18.09 6.34 12.31
C SER A 158 -16.80 6.14 13.11
N ASP A 159 -16.72 5.09 13.94
CA ASP A 159 -15.48 4.66 14.58
C ASP A 159 -14.65 3.80 13.61
N TRP A 160 -13.33 3.74 13.85
CA TRP A 160 -12.44 2.89 13.07
C TRP A 160 -12.30 1.52 13.74
N ALA A 161 -12.53 0.46 12.97
CA ALA A 161 -12.39 -0.91 13.41
C ALA A 161 -11.71 -1.76 12.33
N GLY A 162 -11.10 -2.86 12.74
CA GLY A 162 -10.36 -3.70 11.82
C GLY A 162 -9.72 -4.90 12.48
N VAL A 163 -9.03 -5.68 11.65
CA VAL A 163 -8.23 -6.84 12.06
C VAL A 163 -6.79 -6.67 11.59
N THR A 164 -5.88 -7.32 12.30
CA THR A 164 -4.47 -7.38 11.92
C THR A 164 -4.00 -8.82 11.95
N SER A 165 -3.08 -9.15 11.05
CA SER A 165 -2.37 -10.42 11.07
C SER A 165 -1.00 -10.23 10.43
N LEU A 166 -0.16 -11.24 10.61
CA LEU A 166 1.21 -11.28 10.15
C LEU A 166 1.33 -12.41 9.13
N ALA A 167 1.86 -12.08 7.97
CA ALA A 167 2.25 -13.04 6.95
C ALA A 167 3.78 -13.05 6.86
N ALA A 168 4.36 -14.23 6.73
CA ALA A 168 5.75 -14.39 6.37
C ALA A 168 5.88 -15.38 5.21
N TRP A 169 6.69 -15.05 4.22
CA TRP A 169 7.10 -16.00 3.19
C TRP A 169 8.21 -16.88 3.77
N ALA A 170 8.09 -18.19 3.54
CA ALA A 170 9.11 -19.18 3.89
C ALA A 170 9.94 -19.54 2.65
#